data_AF-A0A1Z9FL75-F1
#
_entry.id   AF-A0A1Z9FL75-F1
#
_cell.length_a   1.000
_cell.length_b   1.000
_cell.length_c   1.000
_cell.angle_alpha   90.00
_cell.angle_beta   90.00
_cell.angle_gamma   90.00
#
_symmetry.space_group_name_H-M   'P 1'
#
loop_
_entity.id
_entity.type
_entity.pdbx_description
1 polymer ?
#
loop_
_entity_poly.entity_id
_entity_poly.type
_entity_poly.pdbx_seq_one_letter_code
_entity_poly.pdbx_strand_id
1 'polypeptide(L)'
;MITREVVKAWQFFREQGFKKTLLARKAPFLIQFGKYGICGVLSVLVLALVIYLGETLAPQFFTNRLPNRTVAWNTAILHFIAFIPSNFAAYGLNRWLVFTPGRHSRKKELTLFTIISLLSFSIGEIFPFWLINHLDLPRPIVHFSFIFSSAMVNFICRKFLVFEN
;
A
#
# COMPACT_ATOMS: atom_id res chain seq x y z
N MET A 1 -21.03 -13.37 8.73
CA MET A 1 -20.37 -12.19 9.31
C MET A 1 -20.10 -11.10 8.26
N ILE A 2 -19.50 -11.43 7.11
CA ILE A 2 -19.23 -10.49 6.00
C ILE A 2 -20.50 -9.85 5.43
N THR A 3 -21.56 -10.63 5.20
CA THR A 3 -22.87 -10.15 4.70
C THR A 3 -23.48 -9.05 5.58
N ARG A 4 -23.30 -9.13 6.90
CA ARG A 4 -23.80 -8.11 7.85
C ARG A 4 -23.04 -6.79 7.73
N GLU A 5 -21.74 -6.85 7.45
CA GLU A 5 -20.91 -5.67 7.23
C GLU A 5 -21.17 -5.04 5.86
N VAL A 6 -21.45 -5.85 4.83
CA VAL A 6 -21.85 -5.36 3.50
C VAL A 6 -23.18 -4.61 3.59
N VAL A 7 -24.16 -5.15 4.31
CA VAL A 7 -25.46 -4.48 4.52
C VAL A 7 -25.30 -3.16 5.27
N LYS A 8 -24.47 -3.12 6.33
CA LYS A 8 -24.16 -1.87 7.04
C LYS A 8 -23.46 -0.85 6.15
N ALA A 9 -22.49 -1.28 5.34
CA ALA A 9 -21.80 -0.40 4.40
C ALA A 9 -22.77 0.17 3.36
N TRP A 10 -23.68 -0.66 2.84
CA TRP A 10 -24.70 -0.26 1.87
C TRP A 10 -25.72 0.72 2.47
N GLN A 11 -26.22 0.45 3.69
CA GLN A 11 -27.12 1.37 4.40
C GLN A 11 -26.43 2.72 4.69
N PHE A 12 -25.20 2.69 5.20
CA PHE A 12 -24.44 3.90 5.50
C PHE A 12 -24.13 4.74 4.25
N PHE A 13 -23.85 4.07 3.13
CA PHE A 13 -23.66 4.72 1.82
C PHE A 13 -24.95 5.39 1.32
N ARG A 14 -26.08 4.70 1.47
CA ARG A 14 -27.40 5.20 1.07
C ARG A 14 -27.88 6.38 1.91
N GLU A 15 -27.53 6.41 3.20
CA GLU A 15 -27.97 7.46 4.14
C GLU A 15 -27.14 8.75 4.08
N GLN A 16 -25.81 8.66 3.93
CA GLN A 16 -24.95 9.85 3.95
C GLN A 16 -24.59 10.39 2.55
N GLY A 17 -24.68 9.56 1.51
CA GLY A 17 -24.29 9.91 0.14
C GLY A 17 -22.77 9.85 -0.12
N PHE A 18 -22.37 9.53 -1.36
CA PHE A 18 -21.00 9.18 -1.77
C PHE A 18 -19.92 10.12 -1.20
N LYS A 19 -20.11 11.44 -1.30
CA LYS A 19 -19.12 12.44 -0.84
C LYS A 19 -18.95 12.47 0.68
N LYS A 20 -20.04 12.40 1.45
CA LYS A 20 -19.96 12.41 2.92
C LYS A 20 -19.47 11.07 3.46
N THR A 21 -19.85 9.94 2.84
CA THR A 21 -19.31 8.62 3.19
C THR A 21 -17.80 8.53 2.91
N LEU A 22 -17.31 9.15 1.83
CA LEU A 22 -15.87 9.22 1.53
C LEU A 22 -15.09 10.07 2.53
N LEU A 23 -15.69 11.12 3.09
CA LEU A 23 -15.06 12.02 4.07
C LEU A 23 -15.30 11.61 5.53
N ALA A 24 -16.29 10.75 5.82
CA ALA A 24 -16.58 10.29 7.17
C ALA A 24 -15.48 9.36 7.72
N ARG A 25 -14.86 9.75 8.84
CA ARG A 25 -13.80 8.97 9.51
C ARG A 25 -14.33 7.77 10.28
N LYS A 26 -15.53 7.89 10.87
CA LYS A 26 -16.27 6.78 11.50
C LYS A 26 -17.10 6.09 10.41
N ALA A 27 -16.49 5.12 9.74
CA ALA A 27 -17.16 4.32 8.72
C ALA A 27 -17.00 2.81 9.02
N PRO A 28 -17.93 1.97 8.55
CA PRO A 28 -17.83 0.51 8.64
C PRO A 28 -16.50 -0.03 8.09
N PHE A 29 -16.07 -1.20 8.57
CA PHE A 29 -14.79 -1.82 8.24
C PHE A 29 -14.52 -1.87 6.73
N LEU A 30 -15.50 -2.26 5.92
CA LEU A 30 -15.39 -2.36 4.46
C LEU A 30 -15.12 -1.00 3.79
N ILE A 31 -15.73 0.08 4.28
CA ILE A 31 -15.53 1.42 3.72
C ILE A 31 -14.13 1.93 4.07
N GLN A 32 -13.65 1.67 5.28
CA GLN A 32 -12.25 1.99 5.65
C GLN A 32 -11.25 1.18 4.82
N PHE A 33 -11.51 -0.10 4.57
CA PHE A 33 -10.69 -0.93 3.69
C PHE A 33 -10.68 -0.42 2.25
N GLY A 34 -11.84 -0.02 1.71
CA GLY A 34 -11.93 0.58 0.37
C GLY A 34 -11.12 1.89 0.26
N LYS A 35 -11.25 2.80 1.24
CA LYS A 35 -10.45 4.02 1.29
C LYS A 35 -8.96 3.73 1.42
N TYR A 36 -8.60 2.75 2.24
CA TYR A 36 -7.23 2.28 2.37
C TYR A 36 -6.68 1.78 1.03
N GLY A 37 -7.46 0.97 0.30
CA GLY A 37 -7.10 0.50 -1.04
C GLY A 37 -6.84 1.65 -2.00
N ILE A 38 -7.71 2.67 -2.02
CA ILE A 38 -7.52 3.89 -2.84
C ILE A 38 -6.25 4.64 -2.43
N CYS A 39 -5.99 4.81 -1.13
CA CYS A 39 -4.75 5.42 -0.65
C CYS A 39 -3.52 4.61 -1.05
N GLY A 40 -3.62 3.28 -1.06
CA GLY A 40 -2.61 2.37 -1.57
C GLY A 40 -2.32 2.60 -3.05
N VAL A 41 -3.35 2.61 -3.90
CA VAL A 41 -3.20 2.90 -5.34
C VAL A 41 -2.55 4.26 -5.57
N LEU A 42 -2.98 5.30 -4.86
CA LEU A 42 -2.35 6.63 -4.91
C LEU A 42 -0.86 6.58 -4.53
N SER A 43 -0.50 5.84 -3.49
CA SER A 43 0.91 5.69 -3.10
C SER A 43 1.75 4.93 -4.13
N VAL A 44 1.16 3.96 -4.82
CA VAL A 44 1.82 3.24 -5.93
C VAL A 44 2.01 4.16 -7.13
N LEU A 45 1.06 5.05 -7.42
CA LEU A 45 1.24 6.07 -8.46
C LEU A 45 2.38 7.03 -8.13
N VAL A 46 2.51 7.44 -6.86
CA VAL A 46 3.65 8.24 -6.40
C VAL A 46 4.97 7.47 -6.56
N LEU A 47 5.00 6.18 -6.21
CA LEU A 47 6.17 5.32 -6.40
C LEU A 47 6.57 5.26 -7.88
N ALA A 48 5.61 4.95 -8.76
CA ALA A 48 5.83 4.84 -10.20
C ALA A 48 6.30 6.17 -10.81
N LEU A 49 5.74 7.30 -10.35
CA LEU A 49 6.17 8.62 -10.78
C LEU A 49 7.63 8.89 -10.40
N VAL A 50 8.04 8.56 -9.17
CA VAL A 50 9.42 8.78 -8.72
C VAL A 50 10.40 7.87 -9.46
N ILE A 51 10.03 6.63 -9.74
CA ILE A 51 10.82 5.71 -10.57
C ILE A 51 10.99 6.28 -11.97
N TYR A 52 9.88 6.67 -12.62
CA TYR A 52 9.90 7.28 -13.95
C TYR A 52 10.77 8.54 -14.01
N LEU A 53 10.66 9.42 -13.01
CA LEU A 53 11.53 10.60 -12.89
C LEU A 53 13.00 10.21 -12.68
N GLY A 54 13.30 9.18 -11.88
CA GLY A 54 14.67 8.71 -11.67
C GLY A 54 15.31 8.13 -12.94
N GLU A 55 14.56 7.34 -13.70
CA GLU A 55 15.02 6.78 -14.96
C GLU A 55 15.20 7.86 -16.05
N THR A 56 14.31 8.85 -16.09
CA THR A 56 14.39 9.95 -17.07
C THR A 56 15.47 10.99 -16.74
N LEU A 57 15.69 11.30 -15.47
CA LEU A 57 16.73 12.26 -15.05
C LEU A 57 18.13 11.64 -15.06
N ALA A 58 18.24 10.32 -14.90
CA ALA A 58 19.52 9.64 -14.82
C ALA A 58 19.59 8.36 -15.69
N PRO A 59 19.30 8.45 -17.01
CA PRO A 59 19.21 7.30 -17.92
C PRO A 59 20.54 6.53 -18.03
N GLN A 60 21.67 7.18 -17.73
CA GLN A 60 23.00 6.59 -17.72
C GLN A 60 23.15 5.40 -16.75
N PHE A 61 22.33 5.33 -15.69
CA PHE A 61 22.38 4.23 -14.72
C PHE A 61 21.50 3.02 -15.10
N PHE A 62 20.63 3.19 -16.09
CA PHE A 62 19.63 2.19 -16.51
C PHE A 62 19.78 1.76 -17.97
N THR A 63 20.86 2.17 -18.63
CA THR A 63 21.10 1.86 -20.04
C THR A 63 21.46 0.38 -20.22
N ASN A 64 20.93 -0.26 -21.28
CA ASN A 64 21.20 -1.66 -21.67
C ASN A 64 22.68 -2.00 -21.99
N ARG A 65 23.57 -0.99 -21.96
CA ARG A 65 25.01 -1.13 -22.17
C ARG A 65 25.75 -1.53 -20.89
N LEU A 66 25.10 -1.43 -19.73
CA LEU A 66 25.66 -1.82 -18.44
C LEU A 66 25.46 -3.33 -18.19
N PRO A 67 26.34 -3.96 -17.39
CA PRO A 67 26.13 -5.33 -16.93
C PRO A 67 24.78 -5.47 -16.20
N ASN A 68 24.03 -6.55 -16.47
CA ASN A 68 22.72 -6.82 -15.86
C ASN A 68 22.74 -6.73 -14.32
N ARG A 69 23.85 -7.13 -13.68
CA ARG A 69 24.03 -7.03 -12.23
C ARG A 69 24.05 -5.58 -11.74
N THR A 70 24.69 -4.67 -12.49
CA THR A 70 24.77 -3.25 -12.16
C THR A 70 23.42 -2.57 -12.32
N VAL A 71 22.70 -2.88 -13.41
CA VAL A 71 21.34 -2.37 -13.64
C VAL A 71 20.38 -2.85 -12.55
N ALA A 72 20.48 -4.12 -12.14
CA ALA A 72 19.67 -4.66 -11.05
C ALA A 72 19.90 -3.92 -9.71
N TRP A 73 21.16 -3.64 -9.35
CA TRP A 73 21.48 -2.87 -8.15
C TRP A 73 21.01 -1.42 -8.22
N ASN A 74 21.20 -0.75 -9.37
CA ASN A 74 20.72 0.62 -9.58
C ASN A 74 19.20 0.70 -9.48
N THR A 75 18.49 -0.29 -10.03
CA THR A 75 17.02 -0.40 -9.96
C THR A 75 16.56 -0.63 -8.52
N ALA A 76 17.23 -1.52 -7.77
CA ALA A 76 16.91 -1.74 -6.36
C ALA A 76 17.11 -0.47 -5.51
N ILE A 77 18.19 0.28 -5.76
CA ILE A 77 18.44 1.56 -5.08
C ILE A 77 17.36 2.58 -5.46
N LEU A 78 17.00 2.69 -6.74
CA LEU A 78 15.94 3.59 -7.20
C LEU A 78 14.59 3.25 -6.57
N HIS A 79 14.22 1.97 -6.51
CA HIS A 79 13.01 1.52 -5.82
C HIS A 79 13.02 1.89 -4.34
N PHE A 80 14.17 1.75 -3.67
CA PHE A 80 14.29 2.13 -2.26
C PHE A 80 14.16 3.65 -2.06
N ILE A 81 14.75 4.46 -2.95
CA ILE A 81 14.58 5.92 -2.94
C ILE A 81 13.12 6.29 -3.18
N ALA A 82 12.45 5.64 -4.14
CA ALA A 82 11.06 5.88 -4.47
C ALA A 82 10.09 5.44 -3.36
N PHE A 83 10.46 4.41 -2.59
CA PHE A 83 9.68 3.92 -1.45
C PHE A 83 9.50 4.99 -0.38
N ILE A 84 10.51 5.83 -0.13
CA ILE A 84 10.44 6.88 0.90
C ILE A 84 9.28 7.86 0.66
N PRO A 85 9.22 8.63 -0.45
CA PRO A 85 8.13 9.58 -0.71
C PRO A 85 6.78 8.87 -0.86
N SER A 86 6.74 7.68 -1.47
CA SER A 86 5.53 6.86 -1.56
C SER A 86 4.98 6.49 -0.17
N ASN A 87 5.85 6.05 0.75
CA ASN A 87 5.48 5.69 2.11
C ASN A 87 5.01 6.90 2.92
N PHE A 88 5.63 8.08 2.73
CA PHE A 88 5.15 9.32 3.34
C PHE A 88 3.78 9.74 2.83
N ALA A 89 3.54 9.66 1.51
CA ALA A 89 2.24 9.92 0.92
C ALA A 89 1.19 8.94 1.43
N ALA A 90 1.52 7.64 1.48
CA ALA A 90 0.66 6.60 2.03
C ALA A 90 0.31 6.88 3.51
N TYR A 91 1.29 7.25 4.33
CA TYR A 91 1.07 7.58 5.74
C TYR A 91 0.17 8.81 5.89
N GLY A 92 0.44 9.89 5.15
CA GLY A 92 -0.35 11.11 5.17
C GLY A 92 -1.80 10.87 4.79
N LEU A 93 -2.03 10.16 3.67
CA LEU A 93 -3.37 9.81 3.19
C LEU A 93 -4.11 8.91 4.18
N ASN A 94 -3.45 7.85 4.69
CA ASN A 94 -4.05 6.94 5.66
C ASN A 94 -4.43 7.65 6.96
N ARG A 95 -3.56 8.53 7.46
CA ARG A 95 -3.81 9.30 8.70
C ARG A 95 -4.85 10.40 8.53
N TRP A 96 -5.01 10.94 7.32
CA TRP A 96 -5.96 12.04 7.07
C TRP A 96 -7.36 11.55 6.70
N LEU A 97 -7.45 10.50 5.87
CA LEU A 97 -8.69 10.01 5.25
C LEU A 97 -9.22 8.72 5.87
N VAL A 98 -8.35 7.83 6.36
CA VAL A 98 -8.75 6.46 6.73
C VAL A 98 -8.84 6.27 8.25
N PHE A 99 -7.83 6.72 8.99
CA PHE A 99 -7.69 6.46 10.41
C PHE A 99 -7.80 7.73 11.25
N THR A 100 -8.40 7.64 12.43
CA THR A 100 -8.42 8.72 13.42
C THR A 100 -7.10 8.70 14.22
N PRO A 101 -6.24 9.73 14.12
CA PRO A 101 -5.03 9.81 14.93
C PRO A 101 -5.38 10.05 16.40
N GLY A 102 -4.66 9.44 17.34
CA GLY A 102 -4.93 9.65 18.77
C GLY A 102 -4.27 8.70 19.76
N ARG A 103 -3.80 7.52 19.34
CA ARG A 103 -3.19 6.51 20.24
C ARG A 103 -1.72 6.77 20.57
N HIS A 104 -0.94 7.22 19.59
CA HIS A 104 0.51 7.34 19.70
C HIS A 104 1.01 8.72 19.27
N SER A 105 2.20 9.10 19.71
CA SER A 105 2.84 10.32 19.23
C SER A 105 3.12 10.19 17.73
N ARG A 106 3.05 11.31 16.99
CA ARG A 106 3.21 11.34 15.52
C ARG A 106 4.45 10.59 15.01
N LYS A 107 5.53 10.59 15.81
CA LYS A 107 6.77 9.88 15.49
C LYS A 107 6.60 8.36 15.59
N LYS A 108 5.96 7.85 16.65
CA LYS A 108 5.68 6.41 16.81
C LYS A 108 4.75 5.88 15.73
N GLU A 109 3.69 6.63 15.39
CA GLU A 109 2.78 6.26 14.29
C GLU A 109 3.55 6.11 12.95
N LEU A 110 4.41 7.08 12.62
CA LEU A 110 5.23 7.05 11.41
C LEU A 110 6.24 5.90 11.42
N THR A 111 6.93 5.65 12.54
CA THR A 111 7.91 4.56 12.65
C THR A 111 7.26 3.19 12.49
N LEU A 112 6.17 2.91 13.21
CA LEU A 112 5.43 1.66 13.08
C LEU A 112 4.89 1.47 11.66
N PHE A 113 4.32 2.53 11.08
CA PHE A 113 3.84 2.49 9.70
C PHE A 113 4.97 2.14 8.74
N THR A 114 6.13 2.79 8.88
CA THR A 114 7.28 2.58 8.00
C THR A 114 7.87 1.17 8.15
N ILE A 115 7.97 0.64 9.38
CA ILE A 115 8.45 -0.72 9.62
C ILE A 115 7.51 -1.74 8.97
N ILE A 116 6.20 -1.61 9.18
CA ILE A 116 5.20 -2.49 8.57
C ILE A 116 5.24 -2.38 7.05
N SER A 117 5.34 -1.16 6.50
CA SER A 117 5.49 -0.95 5.06
C SER A 117 6.74 -1.60 4.49
N LEU A 118 7.88 -1.49 5.19
CA LEU A 118 9.15 -2.05 4.74
C LEU A 118 9.12 -3.59 4.74
N LEU A 119 8.60 -4.19 5.82
CA LEU A 119 8.40 -5.64 5.88
C LEU A 119 7.49 -6.14 4.76
N SER A 120 6.37 -5.46 4.55
CA SER A 120 5.42 -5.80 3.50
C SER A 120 5.97 -5.60 2.09
N PHE A 121 6.83 -4.60 1.89
CA PHE A 121 7.53 -4.40 0.61
C PHE A 121 8.53 -5.52 0.35
N SER A 122 9.36 -5.88 1.33
CA SER A 122 10.32 -6.99 1.19
C SER A 122 9.64 -8.33 0.95
N ILE A 123 8.56 -8.63 1.68
CA ILE A 123 7.72 -9.82 1.42
C ILE A 123 7.06 -9.69 0.05
N GLY A 124 6.64 -8.48 -0.33
CA GLY A 124 6.15 -8.07 -1.65
C GLY A 124 6.96 -8.58 -2.83
N GLU A 125 8.28 -8.46 -2.71
CA GLU A 125 9.24 -8.85 -3.75
C GLU A 125 9.57 -10.35 -3.73
N ILE A 126 9.69 -10.95 -2.54
CA ILE A 126 10.14 -12.35 -2.39
C ILE A 126 9.01 -13.36 -2.63
N PHE A 127 7.79 -13.05 -2.22
CA PHE A 127 6.68 -14.00 -2.19
C PHE A 127 6.18 -14.42 -3.58
N PRO A 128 6.06 -13.53 -4.59
CA PRO A 128 5.70 -13.93 -5.95
C PRO A 128 6.73 -14.88 -6.57
N PHE A 129 8.02 -14.67 -6.28
CA PHE A 129 9.10 -15.55 -6.73
C PHE A 129 8.94 -16.97 -6.17
N TRP A 130 8.61 -17.09 -4.87
CA TRP A 130 8.37 -18.39 -4.24
C TRP A 130 7.13 -19.09 -4.80
N LEU A 131 6.03 -18.36 -5.01
CA LEU A 131 4.76 -18.94 -5.44
C LEU A 131 4.80 -19.44 -6.89
N ILE A 132 5.45 -18.71 -7.79
CA ILE A 132 5.61 -19.11 -9.19
C ILE A 132 6.46 -20.39 -9.30
N ASN A 133 7.42 -20.59 -8.39
CA ASN A 133 8.29 -21.77 -8.39
C ASN A 133 7.63 -23.02 -7.77
N HIS A 134 6.51 -22.88 -7.05
CA HIS A 134 5.86 -23.98 -6.33
C HIS A 134 4.40 -24.24 -6.72
N LEU A 135 3.72 -23.29 -7.36
CA LEU A 135 2.33 -23.44 -7.80
C LEU A 135 2.19 -23.08 -9.28
N ASP A 136 1.75 -24.03 -10.10
CA ASP A 136 1.40 -23.85 -11.52
C ASP A 136 0.07 -23.07 -11.70
N LEU A 137 -0.08 -21.97 -10.97
CA LEU A 137 -1.24 -21.09 -11.08
C LEU A 137 -1.03 -20.05 -12.20
N PRO A 138 -2.10 -19.63 -12.90
CA PRO A 138 -2.01 -18.53 -13.85
C PRO A 138 -1.45 -17.27 -13.18
N ARG A 139 -0.35 -16.75 -13.72
CA ARG A 139 0.40 -15.59 -13.17
C ARG A 139 -0.50 -14.41 -12.76
N PRO A 140 -1.55 -14.01 -13.51
CA PRO A 140 -2.42 -12.90 -13.13
C PRO A 140 -3.16 -13.14 -11.80
N ILE A 141 -3.62 -14.38 -11.59
CA ILE A 141 -4.40 -14.77 -10.40
C ILE A 141 -3.51 -14.79 -9.16
N VAL A 142 -2.28 -15.29 -9.31
CA VAL A 142 -1.25 -15.28 -8.26
C VAL A 142 -0.94 -13.85 -7.82
N HIS A 143 -0.64 -12.97 -8.77
CA HIS A 143 -0.31 -11.58 -8.46
C HIS A 143 -1.49 -10.86 -7.81
N PHE A 144 -2.70 -11.03 -8.32
CA PHE A 144 -3.89 -10.37 -7.75
C PHE A 144 -4.20 -10.86 -6.33
N SER A 145 -4.19 -12.18 -6.11
CA SER A 145 -4.45 -12.77 -4.79
C SER A 145 -3.40 -12.34 -3.77
N PHE A 146 -2.15 -12.21 -4.20
CA PHE A 146 -1.07 -11.71 -3.37
C PHE A 146 -1.25 -10.24 -2.99
N ILE A 147 -1.51 -9.37 -3.98
CA ILE A 147 -1.77 -7.94 -3.75
C ILE A 147 -2.94 -7.78 -2.78
N PHE A 148 -4.02 -8.54 -2.98
CA PHE A 148 -5.20 -8.48 -2.13
C PHE A 148 -4.90 -8.93 -0.69
N SER A 149 -4.27 -10.09 -0.51
CA SER A 149 -3.90 -10.60 0.83
C SER A 149 -2.91 -9.68 1.54
N SER A 150 -1.89 -9.19 0.83
CA SER A 150 -0.92 -8.24 1.37
C SER A 150 -1.57 -6.92 1.78
N ALA A 151 -2.48 -6.40 0.95
CA ALA A 151 -3.25 -5.20 1.29
C ALA A 151 -4.15 -5.43 2.52
N MET A 152 -4.79 -6.59 2.64
CA MET A 152 -5.59 -6.97 3.81
C MET A 152 -4.74 -7.05 5.08
N VAL A 153 -3.62 -7.77 5.05
CA VAL A 153 -2.73 -7.89 6.21
C VAL A 153 -2.18 -6.52 6.61
N ASN A 154 -1.73 -5.72 5.65
CA ASN A 154 -1.27 -4.36 5.94
C ASN A 154 -2.37 -3.48 6.53
N PHE A 155 -3.59 -3.57 6.01
CA PHE A 155 -4.73 -2.84 6.55
C PHE A 155 -5.03 -3.25 7.99
N ILE A 156 -5.07 -4.56 8.29
CA ILE A 156 -5.32 -5.08 9.63
C ILE A 156 -4.18 -4.66 10.57
N CYS A 157 -2.92 -4.92 10.22
CA CYS A 157 -1.79 -4.51 11.04
C CYS A 157 -1.79 -3.01 11.31
N ARG A 158 -2.04 -2.17 10.30
CA ARG A 158 -2.07 -0.71 10.52
C ARG A 158 -3.28 -0.27 11.33
N LYS A 159 -4.46 -0.85 11.07
CA LYS A 159 -5.66 -0.55 11.85
C LYS A 159 -5.44 -0.90 13.31
N PHE A 160 -5.09 -2.14 13.64
CA PHE A 160 -5.02 -2.66 15.01
C PHE A 160 -3.72 -2.26 15.77
N LEU A 161 -2.56 -2.22 15.09
CA LEU A 161 -1.27 -1.91 15.73
C LEU A 161 -0.91 -0.43 15.72
N VAL A 162 -1.42 0.35 14.76
CA VAL A 162 -1.03 1.76 14.60
C VAL A 162 -2.12 2.73 15.03
N PHE A 163 -3.41 2.43 14.76
CA PHE A 163 -4.47 3.43 14.85
C PHE A 163 -5.67 3.09 15.73
N GLU A 164 -5.86 1.84 16.13
CA GLU A 164 -6.98 1.43 16.98
C GLU A 164 -6.75 1.92 18.40
N ASN A 165 -7.74 2.58 19.01
CA ASN A 165 -7.75 2.85 20.45
C ASN A 165 -8.48 1.71 21.15
#